data_AF-R6HLP7-F1
#
_entry.id   AF-R6HLP7-F1
#
_cell.length_a   1.000
_cell.length_b   1.000
_cell.length_c   1.000
_cell.angle_alpha   90.00
_cell.angle_beta   90.00
_cell.angle_gamma   90.00
#
_symmetry.space_group_name_H-M   'P 1'
#
loop_
_entity.id
_entity.type
_entity.pdbx_description
1 polymer ?
#
loop_
_entity_poly.entity_id
_entity_poly.type
_entity_poly.pdbx_seq_one_letter_code
_entity_poly.pdbx_strand_id
1 'polypeptide(L)'
;MVRRGVVQLLSALLHNANLPGFITGRIWQAQPKSVCVPVLNCYSCPGALGACPIGSLQSTLAGTALKFPFYVVGLLLLFALCLGRVICGWLCPFGLVQDLLYKIPSPKLRKNAFTQKLSLLKYAVAVIFVLLLPVYFWWQDGVGAPAFCKYICPAGTLEAGLPLLALNANLRDGIGLLFGWKFLLMLVILGACVFIYRPFCRFLCPLGAWYGLFNKLSAFGITVDKAKCTGCNACVRFCKMDCQKVNDRECINCGECKKICPEGAINFKTKF
;
A
#
# COMPACT_ATOMS: atom_id res chain seq x y z
N MET A 1 -4.38 -11.05 22.81
CA MET A 1 -4.76 -10.19 21.65
C MET A 1 -3.49 -9.90 20.86
N VAL A 2 -3.34 -10.47 19.66
CA VAL A 2 -2.11 -10.31 18.85
C VAL A 2 -1.87 -8.83 18.56
N ARG A 3 -0.67 -8.32 18.87
CA ARG A 3 -0.33 -6.91 18.58
C ARG A 3 -0.19 -6.74 17.07
N ARG A 4 -1.02 -5.88 16.47
CA ARG A 4 -1.03 -5.56 15.03
C ARG A 4 0.37 -5.33 14.44
N GLY A 5 1.24 -4.62 15.16
CA GLY A 5 2.62 -4.37 14.72
C GLY A 5 3.48 -5.63 14.59
N VAL A 6 3.23 -6.67 15.39
CA VAL A 6 3.95 -7.96 15.28
C VAL A 6 3.51 -8.69 14.01
N VAL A 7 2.21 -8.71 13.71
CA VAL A 7 1.70 -9.31 12.46
C VAL A 7 2.29 -8.61 11.24
N GLN A 8 2.32 -7.28 11.26
CA GLN A 8 2.92 -6.48 10.19
C GLN A 8 4.42 -6.77 10.03
N LEU A 9 5.17 -6.90 11.13
CA LEU A 9 6.60 -7.21 11.09
C LEU A 9 6.86 -8.61 10.55
N LEU A 10 6.14 -9.61 11.07
CA LEU A 10 6.24 -10.98 10.58
C LEU A 10 5.88 -11.06 9.09
N SER A 11 4.83 -10.34 8.68
CA SER A 11 4.44 -10.26 7.27
C SER A 11 5.54 -9.59 6.43
N ALA A 12 6.14 -8.49 6.89
CA ALA A 12 7.23 -7.83 6.19
C ALA A 12 8.45 -8.74 6.00
N LEU A 13 8.82 -9.50 7.03
CA LEU A 13 9.89 -10.49 6.97
C LEU A 13 9.55 -11.63 6.01
N LEU A 14 8.33 -12.15 6.05
CA LEU A 14 7.86 -13.21 5.15
C LEU A 14 7.93 -12.81 3.67
N HIS A 15 7.48 -11.59 3.35
CA HIS A 15 7.51 -11.07 1.98
C HIS A 15 8.93 -10.74 1.48
N ASN A 16 9.87 -10.55 2.40
CA ASN A 16 11.27 -10.17 2.11
C ASN A 16 12.29 -11.15 2.71
N ALA A 17 11.96 -12.44 2.79
CA ALA A 17 12.78 -13.41 3.52
C ALA A 17 14.09 -13.79 2.82
N ASN A 18 14.33 -13.34 1.59
CA ASN A 18 15.58 -13.62 0.87
C ASN A 18 16.72 -12.71 1.36
N LEU A 19 17.20 -12.96 2.58
CA LEU A 19 18.34 -12.25 3.18
C LEU A 19 19.62 -12.27 2.33
N PRO A 20 20.00 -13.37 1.64
CA PRO A 20 21.18 -13.39 0.77
C PRO A 20 21.15 -12.35 -0.36
N GLY A 21 19.95 -11.96 -0.82
CA GLY A 21 19.79 -10.90 -1.82
C GLY A 21 20.28 -9.54 -1.32
N PHE A 22 20.07 -9.22 -0.04
CA PHE A 22 20.55 -7.98 0.56
C PHE A 22 22.07 -7.96 0.77
N ILE A 23 22.71 -9.12 0.82
CA ILE A 23 24.17 -9.21 0.97
C ILE A 23 24.85 -9.13 -0.40
N THR A 24 24.28 -9.82 -1.39
CA THR A 24 24.86 -9.90 -2.76
C THR A 24 24.56 -8.68 -3.62
N GLY A 25 23.58 -7.85 -3.26
CA GLY A 25 23.18 -6.68 -4.04
C GLY A 25 22.59 -7.02 -5.40
N ARG A 26 22.16 -8.26 -5.61
CA ARG A 26 21.56 -8.76 -6.86
C ARG A 26 20.06 -8.95 -6.68
N ILE A 27 19.32 -8.66 -7.75
CA ILE A 27 17.88 -8.90 -7.80
C ILE A 27 17.67 -10.42 -7.84
N TRP A 28 17.02 -10.97 -6.82
CA TRP A 28 16.61 -12.37 -6.84
C TRP A 28 15.60 -12.61 -7.97
N GLN A 29 15.77 -13.66 -8.77
CA GLN A 29 14.91 -13.95 -9.93
C GLN A 29 14.30 -15.35 -9.91
N ALA A 30 14.17 -15.97 -8.72
CA ALA A 30 13.61 -17.33 -8.66
C ALA A 30 12.09 -17.36 -8.86
N GLN A 31 11.58 -18.56 -9.17
CA GLN A 31 10.17 -18.86 -9.47
C GLN A 31 9.14 -18.21 -8.51
N PRO A 32 9.29 -18.22 -7.17
CA PRO A 32 8.29 -17.65 -6.25
C PRO A 32 8.03 -16.16 -6.50
N LYS A 33 9.01 -15.44 -7.05
CA LYS A 33 8.91 -14.01 -7.34
C LYS A 33 7.88 -13.67 -8.41
N SER A 34 7.51 -14.64 -9.25
CA SER A 34 6.45 -14.47 -10.25
C SER A 34 5.05 -14.37 -9.62
N VAL A 35 4.89 -14.82 -8.38
CA VAL A 35 3.61 -14.79 -7.66
C VAL A 35 3.39 -13.40 -7.06
N CYS A 36 2.22 -12.83 -7.34
CA CYS A 36 1.84 -11.54 -6.79
C CYS A 36 1.43 -11.67 -5.31
N VAL A 37 1.95 -10.80 -4.46
CA VAL A 37 1.57 -10.74 -3.05
C VAL A 37 0.53 -9.64 -2.84
N PRO A 38 -0.41 -9.74 -1.88
CA PRO A 38 -1.49 -8.75 -1.74
C PRO A 38 -1.03 -7.37 -1.24
N VAL A 39 0.28 -7.17 -1.05
CA VAL A 39 0.85 -5.97 -0.44
C VAL A 39 1.70 -5.19 -1.44
N LEU A 40 2.02 -3.94 -1.09
CA LEU A 40 3.00 -3.17 -1.84
C LEU A 40 4.39 -3.72 -1.50
N ASN A 41 4.97 -4.52 -2.40
CA ASN A 41 6.30 -5.14 -2.26
C ASN A 41 7.08 -5.03 -3.57
N CYS A 42 8.17 -4.28 -3.61
CA CYS A 42 8.85 -4.01 -4.87
C CYS A 42 9.45 -5.28 -5.50
N TYR A 43 9.13 -5.58 -6.77
CA TYR A 43 9.74 -6.72 -7.48
C TYR A 43 11.25 -6.51 -7.73
N SER A 44 11.75 -5.28 -7.70
CA SER A 44 13.20 -5.03 -7.81
C SER A 44 13.93 -5.18 -6.47
N CYS A 45 13.22 -5.40 -5.36
CA CYS A 45 13.84 -5.62 -4.06
C CYS A 45 14.69 -6.90 -4.10
N PRO A 46 15.97 -6.86 -3.66
CA PRO A 46 16.82 -8.04 -3.56
C PRO A 46 16.25 -9.13 -2.66
N GLY A 47 15.54 -8.74 -1.60
CA GLY A 47 14.95 -9.64 -0.62
C GLY A 47 13.55 -10.14 -0.96
N ALA A 48 12.86 -9.57 -1.95
CA ALA A 48 11.46 -9.88 -2.21
C ALA A 48 11.26 -11.30 -2.74
N LEU A 49 10.41 -12.07 -2.04
CA LEU A 49 9.98 -13.40 -2.45
C LEU A 49 8.80 -13.39 -3.44
N GLY A 50 8.07 -12.27 -3.54
CA GLY A 50 6.90 -12.12 -4.41
C GLY A 50 6.79 -10.72 -5.01
N ALA A 51 6.05 -10.60 -6.11
CA ALA A 51 5.93 -9.35 -6.86
C ALA A 51 4.80 -8.44 -6.38
N CYS A 52 4.98 -7.12 -6.55
CA CYS A 52 3.92 -6.14 -6.38
C CYS A 52 2.83 -6.36 -7.45
N PRO A 53 1.55 -6.49 -7.08
CA PRO A 53 0.49 -6.68 -8.05
C PRO A 53 0.31 -5.46 -8.95
N ILE A 54 0.58 -4.24 -8.46
CA ILE A 54 0.59 -3.04 -9.32
C ILE A 54 1.75 -3.07 -10.30
N GLY A 55 2.94 -3.50 -9.84
CA GLY A 55 4.10 -3.65 -10.72
C GLY A 55 3.84 -4.69 -11.82
N SER A 56 3.32 -5.85 -11.44
CA SER A 56 2.96 -6.93 -12.37
C SER A 56 1.82 -6.56 -13.31
N LEU A 57 0.84 -5.79 -12.83
CA LEU A 57 -0.23 -5.25 -13.66
C LEU A 57 0.35 -4.33 -14.73
N GLN A 58 1.20 -3.38 -14.33
CA GLN A 58 1.82 -2.43 -15.24
C GLN A 58 2.81 -3.10 -16.20
N SER A 59 3.58 -4.10 -15.76
CA SER A 59 4.51 -4.81 -16.65
C SER A 59 3.76 -5.62 -17.71
N THR A 60 2.59 -6.17 -17.38
CA THR A 60 1.75 -6.89 -18.35
C THR A 60 1.09 -5.93 -19.34
N LEU A 61 0.60 -4.79 -18.86
CA LEU A 61 0.05 -3.72 -19.71
C LEU A 61 1.12 -3.05 -20.58
N ALA A 62 2.39 -3.14 -20.17
CA ALA A 62 3.54 -2.55 -20.85
C ALA A 62 4.21 -3.46 -21.89
N GLY A 63 3.73 -4.69 -22.08
CA GLY A 63 4.30 -5.62 -23.06
C GLY A 63 4.13 -5.17 -24.51
N THR A 64 4.81 -5.83 -25.45
CA THR A 64 4.75 -5.55 -26.90
C THR A 64 3.35 -5.72 -27.50
N ALA A 65 2.48 -6.50 -26.85
CA ALA A 65 1.07 -6.61 -27.15
C ALA A 65 0.24 -6.41 -25.89
N LEU A 66 -0.87 -5.67 -26.00
CA LEU A 66 -1.85 -5.48 -24.93
C LEU A 66 -2.53 -6.81 -24.60
N LYS A 67 -1.96 -7.56 -23.67
CA LYS A 67 -2.56 -8.75 -23.09
C LYS A 67 -3.33 -8.36 -21.84
N PHE A 68 -4.58 -8.81 -21.73
CA PHE A 68 -5.35 -8.55 -20.53
C PHE A 68 -4.76 -9.35 -19.34
N PRO A 69 -4.41 -8.69 -18.22
CA PRO A 69 -3.72 -9.33 -17.08
C PRO A 69 -4.69 -10.10 -16.16
N PHE A 70 -5.36 -11.14 -16.71
CA PHE A 70 -6.38 -11.93 -15.99
C PHE A 70 -5.90 -12.45 -14.64
N TYR A 71 -4.68 -12.99 -14.58
CA TYR A 71 -4.09 -13.51 -13.34
C TYR A 71 -3.97 -12.43 -12.26
N VAL A 72 -3.39 -11.28 -12.59
CA VAL A 72 -3.13 -10.20 -11.63
C VAL A 72 -4.43 -9.56 -11.17
N VAL A 73 -5.36 -9.29 -12.09
CA VAL A 73 -6.68 -8.73 -11.77
C VAL A 73 -7.51 -9.71 -10.94
N GLY A 74 -7.53 -10.99 -11.31
CA GLY A 74 -8.23 -12.04 -10.57
C GLY A 74 -7.71 -12.18 -9.14
N LEU A 75 -6.39 -12.18 -8.95
CA LEU A 75 -5.79 -12.25 -7.62
C LEU A 75 -6.07 -10.98 -6.80
N LEU A 76 -5.97 -9.81 -7.41
CA LEU A 76 -6.32 -8.54 -6.75
C LEU A 76 -7.79 -8.51 -6.33
N LEU A 77 -8.69 -9.01 -7.17
CA LEU A 77 -10.11 -9.10 -6.87
C LEU A 77 -10.38 -10.10 -5.75
N LEU A 78 -9.77 -11.28 -5.80
CA LEU A 78 -9.86 -12.30 -4.76
C LEU A 78 -9.47 -11.71 -3.39
N PHE A 79 -8.29 -11.11 -3.29
CA PHE A 79 -7.84 -10.52 -2.03
C PHE A 79 -8.68 -9.32 -1.59
N ALA A 80 -9.18 -8.53 -2.54
CA ALA A 80 -10.06 -7.40 -2.24
C ALA A 80 -11.42 -7.85 -1.68
N LEU A 81 -12.00 -8.92 -2.23
CA LEU A 81 -13.27 -9.48 -1.77
C LEU A 81 -13.11 -10.35 -0.52
N CYS A 82 -11.98 -11.01 -0.30
CA CYS A 82 -11.77 -11.76 0.94
C CYS A 82 -11.41 -10.82 2.10
N LEU A 83 -10.40 -9.97 1.94
CA LEU A 83 -9.78 -9.22 3.04
C LEU A 83 -9.94 -7.70 2.94
N GLY A 84 -10.20 -7.15 1.74
CA GLY A 84 -10.32 -5.71 1.54
C GLY A 84 -9.11 -4.95 2.09
N ARG A 85 -9.36 -3.87 2.86
CA ARG A 85 -8.27 -3.08 3.47
C ARG A 85 -7.67 -3.67 4.74
N VAL A 86 -8.11 -4.85 5.20
CA VAL A 86 -7.42 -5.57 6.28
C VAL A 86 -5.95 -5.80 5.89
N ILE A 87 -5.69 -6.09 4.60
CA ILE A 87 -4.34 -6.24 4.05
C ILE A 87 -3.48 -4.99 4.31
N CYS A 88 -4.01 -3.81 4.00
CA CYS A 88 -3.31 -2.55 4.26
C CYS A 88 -3.04 -2.35 5.76
N GLY A 89 -3.99 -2.73 6.62
CA GLY A 89 -3.90 -2.56 8.07
C GLY A 89 -2.96 -3.53 8.78
N TRP A 90 -2.84 -4.77 8.29
CA TRP A 90 -2.20 -5.89 9.01
C TRP A 90 -1.02 -6.55 8.29
N LEU A 91 -1.00 -6.55 6.96
CA LEU A 91 0.00 -7.30 6.18
C LEU A 91 1.01 -6.39 5.47
N CYS A 92 0.61 -5.18 5.07
CA CYS A 92 1.45 -4.33 4.22
C CYS A 92 2.74 -3.85 4.93
N PRO A 93 3.95 -4.16 4.40
CA PRO A 93 5.23 -3.71 4.97
C PRO A 93 5.35 -2.19 4.96
N PHE A 94 4.97 -1.54 3.86
CA PHE A 94 4.95 -0.08 3.80
C PHE A 94 3.92 0.55 4.77
N GLY A 95 2.89 -0.20 5.17
CA GLY A 95 1.98 0.20 6.24
C GLY A 95 2.65 0.20 7.62
N LEU A 96 3.55 -0.76 7.88
CA LEU A 96 4.36 -0.82 9.10
C LEU A 96 5.28 0.40 9.21
N VAL A 97 6.00 0.72 8.14
CA VAL A 97 6.92 1.88 8.11
C VAL A 97 6.17 3.17 8.46
N GLN A 98 4.99 3.39 7.86
CA GLN A 98 4.16 4.55 8.16
C GLN A 98 3.65 4.56 9.61
N ASP A 99 3.27 3.40 10.16
CA ASP A 99 2.85 3.27 11.56
C ASP A 99 4.00 3.55 12.55
N LEU A 100 5.23 3.15 12.20
CA LEU A 100 6.43 3.41 13.00
C LEU A 100 6.79 4.89 12.97
N LEU A 101 6.80 5.52 11.79
CA LEU A 101 7.10 6.95 11.65
C LEU A 101 6.09 7.84 12.38
N TYR A 102 4.81 7.46 12.37
CA TYR A 102 3.78 8.21 13.08
C TYR A 102 3.93 8.16 14.61
N LYS A 103 4.66 7.18 15.17
CA LYS A 103 4.93 7.13 16.62
C LYS A 103 5.95 8.15 17.11
N ILE A 104 6.72 8.75 16.20
CA ILE A 104 7.68 9.82 16.55
C ILE A 104 6.90 10.97 17.20
N PRO A 105 7.30 11.47 18.39
CA PRO A 105 6.60 12.54 19.07
C PRO A 105 6.74 13.84 18.28
N SER A 106 5.66 14.27 17.65
CA SER A 106 5.61 15.45 16.79
C SER A 106 4.19 16.04 16.79
N PRO A 107 4.00 17.32 16.45
CA PRO A 107 2.67 17.92 16.37
C PRO A 107 1.86 17.24 15.26
N LYS A 108 0.85 16.46 15.62
CA LYS A 108 0.02 15.73 14.66
C LYS A 108 -0.97 16.67 13.99
N LEU A 109 -1.05 16.62 12.67
CA LEU A 109 -2.02 17.39 11.91
C LEU A 109 -3.42 16.84 12.13
N ARG A 110 -4.38 17.74 12.42
CA ARG A 110 -5.78 17.37 12.62
C ARG A 110 -6.45 17.05 11.29
N LYS A 111 -7.47 16.20 11.38
CA LYS A 111 -8.33 15.78 10.28
C LYS A 111 -9.27 16.92 9.89
N ASN A 112 -9.23 17.35 8.63
CA ASN A 112 -10.08 18.42 8.10
C ASN A 112 -10.82 17.98 6.84
N ALA A 113 -11.89 18.70 6.46
CA ALA A 113 -12.65 18.45 5.24
C ALA A 113 -11.78 18.42 3.97
N PHE A 114 -10.75 19.29 3.91
CA PHE A 114 -9.76 19.28 2.83
C PHE A 114 -9.02 17.94 2.74
N THR A 115 -8.50 17.46 3.86
CA THR A 115 -7.78 16.17 3.89
C THR A 115 -8.71 15.02 3.50
N GLN A 116 -10.00 15.09 3.83
CA GLN A 116 -10.98 14.09 3.39
C GLN A 116 -11.14 14.10 1.86
N LYS A 117 -11.31 15.28 1.24
CA LYS A 117 -11.36 15.38 -0.24
C LYS A 117 -10.06 14.91 -0.89
N LEU A 118 -8.91 15.24 -0.30
CA LEU A 118 -7.60 14.81 -0.78
C LEU A 118 -7.45 13.27 -0.81
N SER A 119 -8.19 12.54 0.03
CA SER A 119 -8.22 11.07 -0.02
C SER A 119 -8.76 10.51 -1.34
N LEU A 120 -9.43 11.31 -2.17
CA LEU A 120 -9.86 10.90 -3.51
C LEU A 120 -8.71 10.90 -4.52
N LEU A 121 -7.62 11.62 -4.23
CA LEU A 121 -6.46 11.73 -5.11
C LEU A 121 -5.87 10.36 -5.49
N LYS A 122 -5.92 9.38 -4.58
CA LYS A 122 -5.40 8.03 -4.88
C LYS A 122 -6.14 7.33 -6.03
N TYR A 123 -7.41 7.66 -6.26
CA TYR A 123 -8.18 7.11 -7.38
C TYR A 123 -7.74 7.76 -8.68
N ALA A 124 -7.50 9.08 -8.67
CA ALA A 124 -6.91 9.77 -9.82
C ALA A 124 -5.50 9.24 -10.13
N VAL A 125 -4.66 9.05 -9.10
CA VAL A 125 -3.33 8.43 -9.26
C VAL A 125 -3.44 7.01 -9.80
N ALA A 126 -4.38 6.19 -9.31
CA ALA A 126 -4.60 4.85 -9.83
C ALA A 126 -4.98 4.86 -11.31
N VAL A 127 -5.97 5.67 -11.71
CA VAL A 127 -6.40 5.75 -13.11
C VAL A 127 -5.27 6.29 -14.00
N ILE A 128 -4.67 7.41 -13.64
CA ILE A 128 -3.68 8.10 -14.49
C ILE A 128 -2.37 7.29 -14.54
N PHE A 129 -1.77 6.95 -13.40
CA PHE A 129 -0.43 6.36 -13.37
C PHE A 129 -0.40 4.84 -13.52
N VAL A 130 -1.50 4.13 -13.25
CA VAL A 130 -1.53 2.66 -13.38
C VAL A 130 -2.20 2.23 -14.69
N LEU A 131 -3.20 2.96 -15.19
CA LEU A 131 -3.95 2.58 -16.40
C LEU A 131 -3.60 3.44 -17.62
N LEU A 132 -3.77 4.76 -17.54
CA LEU A 132 -3.66 5.63 -18.71
C LEU A 132 -2.22 5.80 -19.20
N LEU A 133 -1.28 6.14 -18.33
CA LEU A 133 0.11 6.42 -18.72
C LEU A 133 0.83 5.21 -19.32
N PRO A 134 0.74 3.98 -18.78
CA PRO A 134 1.37 2.82 -19.42
C PRO A 134 0.86 2.57 -20.84
N VAL A 135 -0.44 2.74 -21.08
CA VAL A 135 -1.05 2.60 -22.42
C VAL A 135 -0.61 3.72 -23.35
N TYR A 136 -0.52 4.95 -22.83
CA TYR A 136 -0.03 6.10 -23.60
C TYR A 136 1.44 5.94 -24.02
N PHE A 137 2.31 5.47 -23.12
CA PHE A 137 3.71 5.17 -23.48
C PHE A 137 3.81 4.03 -24.49
N TRP A 138 2.98 2.99 -24.34
CA TRP A 138 2.92 1.92 -25.33
C TRP A 138 2.50 2.43 -26.72
N TRP A 139 1.57 3.38 -26.79
CA TRP A 139 1.12 3.97 -28.05
C TRP A 139 2.20 4.80 -28.75
N GLN A 140 3.06 5.49 -28.00
CA GLN A 140 4.15 6.30 -28.58
C GLN A 140 5.41 5.49 -28.90
N ASP A 141 5.88 4.71 -27.93
CA ASP A 141 7.21 4.08 -27.99
C ASP A 141 7.14 2.59 -28.38
N GLY A 142 5.95 2.03 -28.57
CA GLY A 142 5.74 0.59 -28.81
C GLY A 142 6.04 -0.31 -27.60
N VAL A 143 6.49 0.28 -26.49
CA VAL A 143 6.82 -0.39 -25.22
C VAL A 143 6.20 0.43 -24.10
N GLY A 144 5.35 -0.17 -23.27
CA GLY A 144 4.82 0.55 -22.12
C GLY A 144 5.85 0.72 -21.02
N ALA A 145 5.64 1.70 -20.16
CA ALA A 145 6.47 1.90 -18.97
C ALA A 145 5.62 1.76 -17.71
N PRO A 146 6.14 1.13 -16.63
CA PRO A 146 5.43 1.06 -15.36
C PRO A 146 5.46 2.42 -14.66
N ALA A 147 4.60 3.35 -15.11
CA ALA A 147 4.62 4.77 -14.75
C ALA A 147 4.55 5.01 -13.24
N PHE A 148 3.58 4.41 -12.52
CA PHE A 148 3.55 4.47 -11.05
C PHE A 148 4.87 4.01 -10.38
N CYS A 149 5.42 2.85 -10.74
CA CYS A 149 6.70 2.37 -10.20
C CYS A 149 7.90 3.23 -10.63
N LYS A 150 7.82 3.87 -11.80
CA LYS A 150 8.87 4.73 -12.38
C LYS A 150 8.83 6.17 -11.84
N TYR A 151 7.71 6.68 -11.35
CA TYR A 151 7.61 8.10 -10.99
C TYR A 151 7.12 8.38 -9.56
N ILE A 152 6.37 7.48 -8.92
CA ILE A 152 5.69 7.76 -7.64
C ILE A 152 6.05 6.79 -6.52
N CYS A 153 6.26 5.50 -6.82
CA CYS A 153 6.30 4.46 -5.78
C CYS A 153 7.43 4.65 -4.73
N PRO A 154 7.13 5.05 -3.48
CA PRO A 154 8.15 5.25 -2.46
C PRO A 154 8.69 3.93 -1.91
N ALA A 155 7.87 2.87 -1.91
CA ALA A 155 8.30 1.54 -1.47
C ALA A 155 9.39 0.98 -2.38
N GLY A 156 9.32 1.23 -3.70
CA GLY A 156 10.37 0.82 -4.63
C GLY A 156 11.72 1.49 -4.36
N THR A 157 11.69 2.78 -4.03
CA THR A 157 12.92 3.52 -3.68
C THR A 157 13.50 3.04 -2.35
N LEU A 158 12.65 2.78 -1.35
CA LEU A 158 13.06 2.34 -0.02
C LEU A 158 13.56 0.89 0.01
N GLU A 159 12.83 -0.04 -0.62
CA GLU A 159 13.11 -1.49 -0.57
C GLU A 159 14.13 -1.94 -1.61
N ALA A 160 14.14 -1.32 -2.79
CA ALA A 160 15.04 -1.72 -3.88
C ALA A 160 16.11 -0.67 -4.17
N GLY A 161 15.70 0.60 -4.36
CA GLY A 161 16.60 1.67 -4.77
C GLY A 161 17.79 1.85 -3.81
N LEU A 162 17.50 2.10 -2.54
CA LEU A 162 18.54 2.35 -1.52
C LEU A 162 19.51 1.17 -1.33
N PRO A 163 19.04 -0.09 -1.11
CA PRO A 163 19.96 -1.21 -0.96
C PRO A 163 20.81 -1.46 -2.21
N LEU A 164 20.22 -1.38 -3.41
CA LEU A 164 20.95 -1.63 -4.66
C LEU A 164 22.03 -0.58 -4.91
N LEU A 165 21.76 0.70 -4.64
CA LEU A 165 22.74 1.79 -4.76
C LEU A 165 23.83 1.71 -3.69
N ALA A 166 23.47 1.34 -2.46
CA ALA A 166 24.45 1.16 -1.40
C ALA A 166 25.46 0.05 -1.75
N LEU A 167 24.99 -1.06 -2.32
CA LEU A 167 25.80 -2.25 -2.58
C LEU A 167 26.54 -2.23 -3.93
N ASN A 168 26.08 -1.47 -4.92
CA ASN A 168 26.68 -1.45 -6.26
C ASN A 168 27.24 -0.06 -6.61
N ALA A 169 28.57 0.06 -6.65
CA ALA A 169 29.23 1.31 -7.04
C ALA A 169 28.86 1.77 -8.46
N ASN A 170 28.80 0.83 -9.43
CA ASN A 170 28.43 1.12 -10.82
C ASN A 170 27.03 1.75 -10.97
N LEU A 171 26.09 1.43 -10.07
CA LEU A 171 24.75 2.03 -10.09
C LEU A 171 24.74 3.45 -9.52
N ARG A 172 25.73 3.82 -8.69
CA ARG A 172 25.87 5.18 -8.12
C ARG A 172 26.35 6.17 -9.18
N ASP A 173 27.24 5.73 -10.06
CA ASP A 173 27.76 6.57 -11.14
C ASP A 173 26.69 6.86 -12.20
N GLY A 174 25.65 6.02 -12.28
CA GLY A 174 24.46 6.20 -13.13
C GLY A 174 23.28 6.91 -12.45
N ILE A 175 23.47 7.62 -11.33
CA ILE A 175 22.38 8.36 -10.67
C ILE A 175 21.90 9.49 -11.59
N GLY A 176 20.76 9.24 -12.25
CA GLY A 176 20.07 10.24 -13.05
C GLY A 176 19.06 11.07 -12.25
N LEU A 177 18.60 12.16 -12.89
CA LEU A 177 17.55 13.06 -12.39
C LEU A 177 16.29 12.31 -11.89
N LEU A 178 15.91 11.22 -12.58
CA LEU A 178 14.77 10.38 -12.22
C LEU A 178 14.92 9.72 -10.84
N PHE A 179 16.11 9.27 -10.47
CA PHE A 179 16.35 8.69 -9.15
C PHE A 179 16.30 9.78 -8.07
N GLY A 180 16.92 10.94 -8.33
CA GLY A 180 16.85 12.10 -7.43
C GLY A 180 15.41 12.53 -7.15
N TRP A 181 14.57 12.62 -8.19
CA TRP A 181 13.14 12.90 -8.05
C TRP A 181 12.42 11.87 -7.16
N LYS A 182 12.63 10.56 -7.41
CA LYS A 182 12.03 9.50 -6.60
C LYS A 182 12.47 9.54 -5.15
N PHE A 183 13.74 9.83 -4.92
CA PHE A 183 14.31 9.91 -3.58
C PHE A 183 13.71 11.10 -2.82
N LEU A 184 13.62 12.27 -3.46
CA LEU A 184 12.95 13.45 -2.89
C LEU A 184 11.48 13.16 -2.57
N LEU A 185 10.74 12.56 -3.51
CA LEU A 185 9.33 12.22 -3.30
C LEU A 185 9.15 11.21 -2.15
N MET A 186 10.05 10.21 -2.05
CA MET A 186 10.06 9.29 -0.92
C MET A 186 10.31 10.02 0.40
N LEU A 187 11.30 10.91 0.48
CA LEU A 187 11.59 11.70 1.69
C LEU A 187 10.39 12.57 2.10
N VAL A 188 9.75 13.26 1.15
CA VAL A 188 8.55 14.06 1.41
C VAL A 188 7.42 13.19 1.97
N ILE A 189 7.18 12.01 1.38
CA ILE A 189 6.16 11.08 1.87
C ILE A 189 6.48 10.57 3.28
N LEU A 190 7.71 10.11 3.52
CA LEU A 190 8.12 9.59 4.83
C LEU A 190 8.08 10.71 5.90
N GLY A 191 8.53 11.92 5.56
CA GLY A 191 8.40 13.10 6.41
C GLY A 191 6.94 13.40 6.74
N ALA A 192 6.04 13.35 5.74
CA ALA A 192 4.61 13.53 5.97
C ALA A 192 4.01 12.45 6.91
N CYS A 193 4.56 11.23 6.95
CA CYS A 193 4.10 10.16 7.84
C CYS A 193 4.34 10.46 9.32
N VAL A 194 5.28 11.36 9.61
CA VAL A 194 5.52 11.83 10.99
C VAL A 194 4.35 12.69 11.47
N PHE A 195 3.77 13.52 10.60
CA PHE A 195 2.71 14.47 10.97
C PHE A 195 1.29 13.95 10.70
N ILE A 196 1.12 13.15 9.65
CA ILE A 196 -0.16 12.63 9.17
C ILE A 196 -0.16 11.10 9.31
N TYR A 197 -1.28 10.52 9.74
CA TYR A 197 -1.39 9.06 9.82
C TYR A 197 -1.55 8.45 8.42
N ARG A 198 -0.56 7.67 7.99
CA ARG A 198 -0.53 6.91 6.72
C ARG A 198 -0.89 7.74 5.46
N PRO A 199 -0.20 8.87 5.18
CA PRO A 199 -0.55 9.77 4.08
C PRO A 199 -0.46 9.09 2.71
N PHE A 200 0.50 8.21 2.50
CA PHE A 200 0.63 7.52 1.21
C PHE A 200 -0.53 6.55 0.95
N CYS A 201 -0.87 5.69 1.92
CA CYS A 201 -2.02 4.78 1.79
C CYS A 201 -3.34 5.54 1.59
N ARG A 202 -3.43 6.76 2.12
CA ARG A 202 -4.61 7.59 2.07
C ARG A 202 -4.74 8.39 0.76
N PHE A 203 -3.65 8.97 0.27
CA PHE A 203 -3.66 9.98 -0.79
C PHE A 203 -3.10 9.50 -2.14
N LEU A 204 -2.17 8.54 -2.16
CA LEU A 204 -1.40 8.22 -3.37
C LEU A 204 -1.42 6.74 -3.75
N CYS A 205 -1.70 5.84 -2.81
CA CYS A 205 -1.53 4.40 -3.03
C CYS A 205 -2.65 3.81 -3.91
N PRO A 206 -2.33 3.27 -5.11
CA PRO A 206 -3.32 2.63 -5.98
C PRO A 206 -3.85 1.32 -5.39
N LEU A 207 -3.05 0.56 -4.63
CA LEU A 207 -3.57 -0.62 -3.90
C LEU A 207 -4.57 -0.22 -2.82
N GLY A 208 -4.33 0.89 -2.12
CA GLY A 208 -5.28 1.44 -1.18
C GLY A 208 -6.59 1.85 -1.86
N ALA A 209 -6.52 2.39 -3.08
CA ALA A 209 -7.69 2.73 -3.88
C ALA A 209 -8.49 1.47 -4.25
N TRP A 210 -7.80 0.44 -4.78
CA TRP A 210 -8.40 -0.84 -5.15
C TRP A 210 -9.08 -1.53 -3.96
N TYR A 211 -8.33 -1.80 -2.88
CA TYR A 211 -8.89 -2.46 -1.69
C TYR A 211 -9.94 -1.60 -0.97
N GLY A 212 -9.85 -0.27 -1.06
CA GLY A 212 -10.85 0.65 -0.52
C GLY A 212 -12.20 0.56 -1.23
N LEU A 213 -12.20 0.30 -2.54
CA LEU A 213 -13.43 0.12 -3.33
C LEU A 213 -14.24 -1.08 -2.85
N PHE A 214 -13.55 -2.19 -2.58
CA PHE A 214 -14.18 -3.45 -2.15
C PHE A 214 -14.26 -3.62 -0.63
N ASN A 215 -13.75 -2.68 0.17
CA ASN A 215 -13.68 -2.84 1.62
C ASN A 215 -15.04 -3.08 2.28
N LYS A 216 -16.13 -2.50 1.74
CA LYS A 216 -17.47 -2.77 2.25
C LYS A 216 -17.93 -4.20 1.94
N LEU A 217 -17.59 -4.69 0.75
CA LEU A 217 -17.95 -6.02 0.23
C LEU A 217 -17.02 -7.14 0.75
N SER A 218 -15.95 -6.80 1.47
CA SER A 218 -14.99 -7.81 1.91
C SER A 218 -15.60 -8.80 2.91
N ALA A 219 -15.31 -10.09 2.74
CA ALA A 219 -15.79 -11.15 3.62
C ALA A 219 -15.32 -10.96 5.07
N PHE A 220 -14.06 -10.55 5.27
CA PHE A 220 -13.52 -10.26 6.58
C PHE A 220 -13.40 -8.75 6.82
N GLY A 221 -13.74 -8.31 8.02
CA GLY A 221 -13.52 -6.93 8.45
C GLY A 221 -14.22 -6.60 9.77
N ILE A 222 -14.24 -5.31 10.08
CA ILE A 222 -14.94 -4.79 11.25
C ILE A 222 -16.42 -4.60 10.90
N THR A 223 -17.30 -5.02 11.80
CA THR A 223 -18.74 -4.80 11.73
C THR A 223 -19.20 -4.07 12.99
N VAL A 224 -20.29 -3.31 12.85
CA VAL A 224 -20.95 -2.63 13.96
C VAL A 224 -22.29 -3.30 14.20
N ASP A 225 -22.50 -3.76 15.42
CA ASP A 225 -23.78 -4.26 15.90
C ASP A 225 -24.75 -3.07 16.04
N LYS A 226 -25.77 -3.02 15.18
CA LYS A 226 -26.74 -1.92 15.19
C LYS A 226 -27.65 -1.93 16.42
N ALA A 227 -27.85 -3.09 17.06
CA ALA A 227 -28.67 -3.18 18.27
C ALA A 227 -27.97 -2.55 19.48
N LYS A 228 -26.64 -2.66 19.54
CA LYS A 228 -25.83 -2.09 20.63
C LYS A 228 -25.33 -0.67 20.34
N CYS A 229 -25.30 -0.26 19.07
CA CYS A 229 -24.71 1.03 18.70
C CYS A 229 -25.68 2.20 18.94
N THR A 230 -25.27 3.13 19.80
CA THR A 230 -26.03 4.36 20.12
C THR A 230 -25.74 5.54 19.17
N GLY A 231 -24.86 5.38 18.17
CA GLY A 231 -24.54 6.46 17.22
C GLY A 231 -23.67 7.60 17.76
N CYS A 232 -23.01 7.42 18.92
CA CYS A 232 -22.22 8.46 19.60
C CYS A 232 -20.98 8.98 18.82
N ASN A 233 -20.60 8.33 17.72
CA ASN A 233 -19.45 8.67 16.86
C ASN A 233 -18.07 8.71 17.57
N ALA A 234 -17.94 8.18 18.79
CA ALA A 234 -16.68 8.09 19.51
C ALA A 234 -15.59 7.35 18.71
N CYS A 235 -15.98 6.25 18.06
CA CYS A 235 -15.09 5.45 17.20
C CYS A 235 -14.56 6.24 15.99
N VAL A 236 -15.39 7.08 15.36
CA VAL A 236 -15.03 7.91 14.21
C VAL A 236 -14.12 9.06 14.62
N ARG A 237 -14.43 9.73 15.75
CA ARG A 237 -13.60 10.80 16.31
C ARG A 237 -12.19 10.30 16.64
N PHE A 238 -12.11 9.14 17.30
CA PHE A 238 -10.84 8.49 17.66
C PHE A 238 -10.04 7.93 16.46
N CYS A 239 -10.71 7.57 15.35
CA CYS A 239 -10.06 6.94 14.21
C CYS A 239 -8.93 7.82 13.65
N LYS A 240 -7.71 7.29 13.57
CA LYS A 240 -6.56 8.01 12.98
C LYS A 240 -6.68 8.13 11.45
N MET A 241 -7.40 7.21 10.83
CA MET A 241 -7.83 7.34 9.44
C MET A 241 -9.02 8.29 9.36
N ASP A 242 -9.15 8.99 8.24
CA ASP A 242 -10.27 9.90 7.97
C ASP A 242 -11.53 9.14 7.52
N CYS A 243 -11.95 8.22 8.38
CA CYS A 243 -13.18 7.46 8.18
C CYS A 243 -14.39 8.31 8.57
N GLN A 244 -15.43 8.34 7.75
CA GLN A 244 -16.74 8.92 8.07
C GLN A 244 -17.64 7.91 8.78
N LYS A 245 -17.48 6.62 8.49
CA LYS A 245 -18.23 5.52 9.11
C LYS A 245 -17.29 4.35 9.36
N VAL A 246 -17.57 3.55 10.39
CA VAL A 246 -16.85 2.29 10.60
C VAL A 246 -17.04 1.41 9.36
N ASN A 247 -15.97 0.78 8.90
CA ASN A 247 -15.96 -0.06 7.69
C ASN A 247 -16.32 0.72 6.39
N ASP A 248 -15.97 2.00 6.32
CA ASP A 248 -16.00 2.76 5.07
C ASP A 248 -14.81 2.44 4.15
N ARG A 249 -14.68 3.18 3.05
CA ARG A 249 -13.62 2.98 2.05
C ARG A 249 -12.23 3.28 2.60
N GLU A 250 -12.11 4.12 3.63
CA GLU A 250 -10.82 4.46 4.23
C GLU A 250 -10.41 3.54 5.38
N CYS A 251 -11.37 2.83 5.96
CA CYS A 251 -11.16 1.96 7.10
C CYS A 251 -10.19 0.82 6.77
N ILE A 252 -9.02 0.83 7.41
CA ILE A 252 -8.01 -0.24 7.28
C ILE A 252 -8.27 -1.45 8.18
N ASN A 253 -9.45 -1.52 8.81
CA ASN A 253 -9.83 -2.58 9.75
C ASN A 253 -8.76 -2.82 10.83
N CYS A 254 -8.21 -1.76 11.45
CA CYS A 254 -7.14 -1.88 12.45
C CYS A 254 -7.62 -2.33 13.83
N GLY A 255 -8.91 -2.15 14.14
CA GLY A 255 -9.51 -2.60 15.39
C GLY A 255 -9.34 -1.67 16.58
N GLU A 256 -8.62 -0.55 16.45
CA GLU A 256 -8.37 0.35 17.58
C GLU A 256 -9.68 0.98 18.10
N CYS A 257 -10.68 1.16 17.24
CA CYS A 257 -12.01 1.65 17.62
C CYS A 257 -12.76 0.73 18.60
N LYS A 258 -12.43 -0.57 18.67
CA LYS A 258 -13.06 -1.49 19.64
C LYS A 258 -12.75 -1.08 21.09
N LYS A 259 -11.56 -0.50 21.33
CA LYS A 259 -11.10 -0.12 22.67
C LYS A 259 -11.81 1.10 23.25
N ILE A 260 -12.39 1.95 22.40
CA ILE A 260 -13.03 3.22 22.78
C ILE A 260 -14.56 3.15 22.74
N CYS A 261 -15.13 2.04 22.25
CA CYS A 261 -16.57 1.91 22.13
C CYS A 261 -17.17 1.57 23.52
N PRO A 262 -18.03 2.44 24.10
CA PRO A 262 -18.60 2.21 25.43
C PRO A 262 -19.52 0.98 25.44
N GLU A 263 -20.31 0.79 24.38
CA GLU A 263 -21.29 -0.29 24.27
C GLU A 263 -20.72 -1.62 23.77
N GLY A 264 -19.41 -1.68 23.46
CA GLY A 264 -18.79 -2.88 22.90
C GLY A 264 -19.40 -3.33 21.55
N ALA A 265 -20.01 -2.42 20.80
CA ALA A 265 -20.75 -2.72 19.56
C ALA A 265 -19.86 -3.12 18.35
N ILE A 266 -18.53 -3.08 18.48
CA ILE A 266 -17.58 -3.25 17.37
C ILE A 266 -16.93 -4.62 17.41
N ASN A 267 -17.12 -5.41 16.35
CA ASN A 267 -16.64 -6.79 16.25
C ASN A 267 -15.84 -7.06 14.97
N PHE A 268 -14.82 -7.91 15.06
CA PHE A 268 -14.21 -8.54 13.90
C PHE A 268 -14.91 -9.87 13.66
N LYS A 269 -15.54 -10.00 12.49
CA LYS A 269 -16.19 -11.24 12.07
C LYS A 269 -16.22 -11.32 10.54
N THR A 270 -16.61 -12.47 10.04
CA THR A 270 -17.12 -12.57 8.67
C THR A 270 -18.38 -11.72 8.54
N LYS A 271 -18.48 -10.97 7.44
CA LYS A 271 -19.60 -10.07 7.15
C LYS A 271 -20.78 -10.79 6.51
N PHE A 272 -20.53 -11.97 5.97
CA PHE A 272 -21.51 -12.90 5.40
C PHE A 272 -21.75 -14.04 6.39
#